data_AF-A0A553JDT4-F1
#
_entry.id   AF-A0A553JDT4-F1
#
_cell.length_a   1.000
_cell.length_b   1.000
_cell.length_c   1.000
_cell.angle_alpha   90.00
_cell.angle_beta   90.00
_cell.angle_gamma   90.00
#
_symmetry.space_group_name_H-M   'P 1'
#
loop_
_entity.id
_entity.type
_entity.pdbx_description
1 polymer ?
#
loop_
_entity_poly.entity_id
_entity_poly.type
_entity_poly.pdbx_seq_one_letter_code
_entity_poly.pdbx_strand_id
1 'polypeptide(L)'
;MTNSPESIYDFLMDLFTLYRRCDDLNLEHSFAKFKGFDVTDESDYIDCVKHIFINEEQFKEQEKYVLSAGKMVSQTPMLDKYQRMLSERKRICQNWEFNLEDAHKILDA
;
A
#
# COMPACT_ATOMS: atom_id res chain seq x y z
N MET A 1 -4.90 -14.25 -15.05
CA MET A 1 -6.06 -13.95 -14.18
C MET A 1 -6.26 -12.46 -14.25
N THR A 2 -7.36 -11.99 -14.85
CA THR A 2 -7.71 -10.57 -14.84
C THR A 2 -8.32 -10.25 -13.48
N ASN A 3 -7.60 -9.51 -12.64
CA ASN A 3 -8.14 -9.02 -11.37
C ASN A 3 -9.33 -8.10 -11.69
N SER A 4 -10.48 -8.29 -11.02
CA SER A 4 -11.60 -7.38 -11.21
C SER A 4 -11.22 -5.99 -10.65
N PRO A 5 -11.75 -4.89 -11.21
CA PRO A 5 -11.49 -3.54 -10.68
C PRO A 5 -11.81 -3.41 -9.18
N GLU A 6 -12.87 -4.09 -8.71
CA GLU A 6 -13.26 -4.16 -7.30
C GLU A 6 -12.18 -4.83 -6.44
N SER A 7 -11.54 -5.89 -6.93
CA SER A 7 -10.44 -6.56 -6.21
C SER A 7 -9.17 -5.70 -6.09
N ILE A 8 -8.89 -4.85 -7.07
CA ILE A 8 -7.77 -3.90 -7.04
C ILE A 8 -8.06 -2.79 -6.04
N TYR A 9 -9.29 -2.26 -6.05
CA TYR A 9 -9.71 -1.23 -5.12
C TYR A 9 -9.59 -1.69 -3.67
N ASP A 10 -10.20 -2.83 -3.32
CA ASP A 10 -10.14 -3.39 -1.96
C ASP A 10 -8.70 -3.65 -1.49
N PHE A 11 -7.86 -4.14 -2.41
CA PHE A 11 -6.44 -4.34 -2.14
C PHE A 11 -5.72 -3.03 -1.80
N LEU A 12 -5.97 -1.96 -2.56
CA LEU A 12 -5.36 -0.65 -2.30
C LEU A 12 -5.90 -0.02 -1.02
N MET A 13 -7.20 -0.18 -0.71
CA MET A 13 -7.79 0.27 0.56
C MET A 13 -7.10 -0.38 1.75
N ASP A 14 -6.85 -1.69 1.70
CA ASP A 14 -6.09 -2.42 2.71
C ASP A 14 -4.64 -1.90 2.78
N LEU A 15 -3.99 -1.68 1.64
CA LEU A 15 -2.60 -1.21 1.58
C LEU A 15 -2.43 0.19 2.19
N PHE A 16 -3.30 1.14 1.85
CA PHE A 16 -3.22 2.50 2.38
C PHE A 16 -3.63 2.58 3.85
N THR A 17 -4.57 1.75 4.29
CA THR A 17 -4.86 1.55 5.73
C THR A 17 -3.64 1.04 6.48
N LEU A 18 -2.90 0.08 5.92
CA LEU A 18 -1.64 -0.40 6.51
C LEU A 18 -0.65 0.76 6.67
N TYR A 19 -0.42 1.55 5.62
CA TYR A 19 0.50 2.69 5.69
C TYR A 19 0.07 3.76 6.68
N ARG A 20 -1.24 4.03 6.81
CA ARG A 20 -1.75 4.99 7.79
C ARG A 20 -1.40 4.52 9.20
N ARG A 21 -1.57 3.22 9.45
CA ARG A 21 -1.23 2.63 10.75
C ARG A 21 0.28 2.65 11.01
N CYS A 22 1.12 2.47 9.99
CA CYS A 22 2.57 2.67 10.13
C CYS A 22 2.94 4.12 10.46
N ASP A 23 2.26 5.10 9.84
CA ASP A 23 2.45 6.53 10.13
C ASP A 23 2.03 6.85 11.58
N ASP A 24 0.89 6.33 12.07
CA ASP A 24 0.44 6.49 13.47
C ASP A 24 1.47 5.98 14.49
N LEU A 25 2.17 4.90 14.13
CA LEU A 25 3.21 4.30 14.96
C LEU A 25 4.57 5.00 14.82
N ASN A 26 4.70 6.00 13.93
CA ASN A 26 5.98 6.64 13.58
C ASN A 26 7.05 5.62 13.18
N LEU A 27 6.67 4.61 12.40
CA LEU A 27 7.52 3.49 12.07
C LEU A 27 8.65 3.88 11.10
N GLU A 28 9.90 3.67 11.53
CA GLU A 28 11.06 3.83 10.67
C GLU A 28 11.36 2.53 9.92
N HIS A 29 10.81 2.41 8.71
CA HIS A 29 11.09 1.27 7.84
C HIS A 29 11.10 1.66 6.36
N SER A 30 11.95 1.01 5.57
CA SER A 30 12.08 1.34 4.14
C SER A 30 10.79 1.12 3.34
N PHE A 31 9.92 0.21 3.81
CA PHE A 31 8.61 -0.07 3.24
C PHE A 31 7.45 0.48 4.09
N ALA A 32 7.70 1.41 5.03
CA ALA A 32 6.61 2.05 5.78
C ALA A 32 5.82 3.07 4.94
N LYS A 33 6.30 3.37 3.73
CA LYS A 33 5.66 4.30 2.78
C LYS A 33 5.50 3.64 1.43
N PHE A 34 4.49 4.09 0.70
CA PHE A 34 4.20 3.65 -0.66
C PHE A 34 5.37 3.91 -1.61
N LYS A 35 5.70 2.92 -2.45
CA LYS A 35 6.82 3.00 -3.41
C LYS A 35 6.39 3.02 -4.88
N GLY A 36 5.09 3.09 -5.15
CA GLY A 36 4.57 2.98 -6.51
C GLY A 36 4.40 1.53 -6.96
N PHE A 37 4.11 1.40 -8.25
CA PHE A 37 3.94 0.15 -9.00
C PHE A 37 4.71 0.23 -10.32
N ASP A 38 5.05 -0.92 -10.91
CA ASP A 38 5.70 -1.01 -12.21
C ASP A 38 4.74 -0.64 -13.35
N VAL A 39 5.17 0.22 -14.27
CA VAL A 39 4.30 0.71 -15.36
C VAL A 39 4.01 -0.36 -16.41
N THR A 40 4.88 -1.36 -16.55
CA THR A 40 4.77 -2.39 -17.59
C THR A 40 3.71 -3.42 -17.23
N ASP A 41 3.74 -3.88 -15.97
CA ASP A 41 2.94 -5.03 -15.53
C ASP A 41 1.84 -4.66 -14.51
N GLU A 42 1.90 -3.47 -13.90
CA GLU A 42 1.04 -3.07 -12.78
C GLU A 42 0.28 -1.75 -13.05
N SER A 43 0.09 -1.38 -14.31
CA SER A 43 -0.55 -0.12 -14.73
C SER A 43 -1.96 0.07 -14.16
N ASP A 44 -2.75 -1.02 -14.07
CA ASP A 44 -4.12 -0.96 -13.53
C ASP A 44 -4.13 -0.54 -12.06
N TYR A 45 -3.11 -0.91 -11.28
CA TYR A 45 -2.95 -0.47 -9.90
C TYR A 45 -2.60 1.01 -9.83
N ILE A 46 -1.73 1.50 -10.71
CA ILE A 46 -1.38 2.93 -10.78
C ILE A 46 -2.63 3.76 -11.06
N ASP A 47 -3.46 3.35 -12.02
CA ASP A 47 -4.68 4.08 -12.36
C ASP A 47 -5.72 4.04 -11.24
N CYS A 48 -5.81 2.91 -10.51
CA CYS A 48 -6.66 2.83 -9.34
C CYS A 48 -6.15 3.72 -8.18
N VAL A 49 -4.83 3.81 -7.94
CA VAL A 49 -4.26 4.76 -6.97
C VAL A 49 -4.62 6.20 -7.35
N LYS A 50 -4.50 6.58 -8.63
CA LYS A 50 -4.94 7.90 -9.09
C LYS A 50 -6.42 8.13 -8.80
N HIS A 51 -7.27 7.14 -9.07
CA HIS A 51 -8.71 7.24 -8.80
C HIS A 51 -8.99 7.53 -7.32
N ILE A 52 -8.39 6.77 -6.41
CA ILE A 52 -8.57 6.90 -4.96
C ILE A 52 -8.13 8.31 -4.47
N PHE A 53 -6.97 8.79 -4.90
CA PHE A 53 -6.41 10.05 -4.40
C PHE A 53 -6.93 11.30 -5.09
N ILE A 54 -7.25 11.22 -6.39
CA ILE A 54 -7.63 12.38 -7.20
C ILE A 54 -9.15 12.49 -7.32
N ASN A 55 -9.86 11.39 -7.57
CA ASN A 55 -11.30 11.44 -7.81
C ASN A 55 -12.11 11.30 -6.53
N GLU A 56 -11.73 10.37 -5.66
CA GLU A 56 -12.44 10.13 -4.39
C GLU A 56 -11.87 10.95 -3.22
N GLU A 57 -10.69 11.55 -3.41
CA GLU A 57 -10.00 12.36 -2.41
C GLU A 57 -9.77 11.63 -1.07
N GLN A 58 -9.55 10.31 -1.10
CA GLN A 58 -9.24 9.53 0.08
C GLN A 58 -7.73 9.57 0.42
N PHE A 59 -7.39 9.29 1.68
CA PHE A 59 -6.01 9.22 2.19
C PHE A 59 -5.17 10.47 1.92
N LYS A 60 -5.77 11.66 1.93
CA LYS A 60 -5.09 12.94 1.65
C LYS A 60 -3.89 13.21 2.56
N GLU A 61 -3.90 12.70 3.79
CA GLU A 61 -2.76 12.76 4.70
C GLU A 61 -1.48 12.06 4.16
N GLN A 62 -1.67 11.09 3.26
CA GLN A 62 -0.63 10.30 2.61
C GLN A 62 -0.22 10.85 1.23
N GLU A 63 -1.01 11.77 0.67
CA GLU A 63 -0.85 12.30 -0.70
C GLU A 63 0.57 12.82 -0.95
N LYS A 64 1.17 13.50 0.05
CA LYS A 64 2.52 14.06 -0.04
C LYS A 64 3.57 13.02 -0.45
N TYR A 65 3.50 11.81 0.11
CA TYR A 65 4.50 10.78 -0.18
C TYR A 65 4.10 9.91 -1.36
N VAL A 66 2.79 9.67 -1.55
CA VAL A 66 2.27 8.92 -2.70
C VAL A 66 2.58 9.64 -4.02
N LEU A 67 2.37 10.95 -4.08
CA LEU A 67 2.72 11.75 -5.26
C LEU A 67 4.23 11.93 -5.44
N SER A 68 4.99 11.96 -4.34
CA SER A 68 6.46 12.06 -4.39
C SER A 68 7.17 10.76 -4.80
N ALA A 69 6.51 9.61 -4.68
CA ALA A 69 7.05 8.30 -5.02
C ALA A 69 7.10 8.09 -6.54
N GLY A 70 7.95 8.86 -7.23
CA GLY A 70 8.14 8.75 -8.68
C GLY A 70 6.87 8.97 -9.50
N LYS A 71 5.89 9.73 -8.98
CA LYS A 71 4.52 9.81 -9.53
C LYS A 71 3.78 8.47 -9.54
N MET A 72 3.86 7.73 -8.44
CA MET A 72 3.26 6.39 -8.26
C MET A 72 3.94 5.27 -9.08
N VAL A 73 5.12 5.55 -9.64
CA VAL A 73 5.88 4.60 -10.46
C VAL A 73 7.07 4.05 -9.67
N SER A 74 7.12 2.73 -9.60
CA SER A 74 8.27 1.97 -9.12
C SER A 74 9.16 1.55 -10.30
N GLN A 75 10.46 1.37 -10.04
CA GLN A 75 11.40 0.79 -11.01
C GLN A 75 11.40 -0.74 -10.98
N THR A 76 10.67 -1.34 -10.03
CA THR A 76 10.57 -2.79 -9.84
C THR A 76 9.13 -3.19 -9.54
N PRO A 77 8.68 -4.39 -9.92
CA PRO A 77 7.36 -4.90 -9.53
C PRO A 77 7.19 -4.92 -8.01
N MET A 78 6.05 -4.43 -7.53
CA MET A 78 5.77 -4.25 -6.10
C MET A 78 4.57 -5.05 -5.60
N LEU A 79 3.73 -5.57 -6.51
CA LEU A 79 2.50 -6.28 -6.19
C LEU A 79 2.76 -7.46 -5.25
N ASP A 80 3.71 -8.32 -5.57
CA ASP A 80 4.06 -9.49 -4.75
C ASP A 80 4.55 -9.09 -3.35
N LYS A 81 5.26 -7.97 -3.23
CA LYS A 81 5.71 -7.46 -1.93
C LYS A 81 4.52 -6.99 -1.10
N TYR A 82 3.64 -6.17 -1.68
CA TYR A 82 2.45 -5.68 -0.99
C TYR A 82 1.46 -6.80 -0.63
N GLN A 83 1.31 -7.81 -1.48
CA GLN A 83 0.49 -8.99 -1.19
C GLN A 83 1.04 -9.78 0.01
N ARG A 84 2.36 -9.97 0.10
CA ARG A 84 3.01 -10.62 1.25
C ARG A 84 2.80 -9.81 2.53
N MET A 85 2.99 -8.49 2.47
CA MET A 85 2.72 -7.60 3.61
C MET A 85 1.26 -7.72 4.09
N LEU A 86 0.28 -7.65 3.20
CA LEU A 86 -1.13 -7.75 3.59
C LEU A 86 -1.50 -9.15 4.10
N SER A 87 -0.90 -10.20 3.56
CA SER A 87 -1.10 -11.57 4.02
C SER A 87 -0.52 -11.77 5.42
N GLU A 88 0.68 -11.26 5.66
CA GLU A 88 1.35 -11.31 6.96
C GLU A 88 0.58 -10.49 8.00
N ARG A 89 0.08 -9.31 7.61
CA ARG A 89 -0.82 -8.51 8.45
C ARG A 89 -2.05 -9.32 8.86
N LYS A 90 -2.73 -10.00 7.93
CA LYS A 90 -3.90 -10.85 8.23
C LYS A 90 -3.57 -12.01 9.18
N ARG A 91 -2.35 -12.53 9.12
CA ARG A 91 -1.85 -13.60 10.01
C ARG A 91 -1.62 -13.09 11.43
N ILE A 92 -1.08 -11.88 11.57
CA ILE A 92 -0.73 -11.28 12.86
C ILE A 92 -1.95 -10.63 13.52
N CYS A 93 -2.77 -9.91 12.76
CA CYS A 93 -3.92 -9.16 13.29
C CYS A 93 -5.09 -9.12 12.29
N GLN A 94 -6.31 -9.32 12.81
CA GLN A 94 -7.53 -9.23 11.99
C GLN A 94 -8.19 -7.85 12.06
N ASN A 95 -7.95 -7.08 13.12
CA ASN A 95 -8.67 -5.84 13.42
C ASN A 95 -7.85 -4.56 13.18
N TRP A 96 -6.75 -4.62 12.43
CA TRP A 96 -5.82 -3.49 12.22
C TRP A 96 -5.10 -2.98 13.47
N GLU A 97 -5.26 -3.67 14.60
CA GLU A 97 -4.55 -3.40 15.84
C GLU A 97 -3.25 -4.22 15.88
N PHE A 98 -2.13 -3.54 15.69
CA PHE A 98 -0.79 -4.09 15.85
C PHE A 98 0.17 -3.04 16.43
N ASN A 99 1.24 -3.51 17.06
CA ASN A 99 2.28 -2.68 17.67
C ASN A 99 3.49 -2.51 16.71
N LEU A 100 4.54 -1.81 17.16
CA LEU A 100 5.75 -1.57 16.37
C LEU A 100 6.47 -2.86 15.92
N GLU A 101 6.61 -3.85 16.81
CA GLU A 101 7.31 -5.10 16.50
C GLU A 101 6.57 -5.89 15.40
N ASP A 102 5.24 -5.95 15.52
CA ASP A 102 4.39 -6.58 14.53
C ASP A 102 4.40 -5.83 13.19
N ALA A 103 4.42 -4.50 13.24
CA ALA A 103 4.54 -3.70 12.03
C ALA A 103 5.85 -4.00 11.28
N HIS A 104 6.98 -4.16 11.99
CA HIS A 104 8.24 -4.58 11.36
C HIS A 104 8.11 -5.94 10.66
N LYS A 105 7.54 -6.94 11.34
CA LYS A 105 7.32 -8.28 10.75
C LYS A 105 6.46 -8.22 9.47
N ILE A 106 5.39 -7.42 9.51
CA ILE A 106 4.51 -7.19 8.35
C ILE A 106 5.30 -6.60 7.19
N LEU A 107 6.11 -5.57 7.44
CA LEU A 107 6.84 -4.88 6.38
C LEU A 107 8.05 -5.65 5.85
N ASP A 108 8.56 -6.64 6.60
CA ASP A 108 9.67 -7.50 6.18
C ASP A 108 9.23 -8.65 5.27
N ALA A 109 7.95 -9.06 5.31
CA ALA A 109 7.38 -10.17 4.52
C ALA A 109 7.57 -10.03 3.00
#